data_AF-A0A368UGV6-F1
#
_entry.id   AF-A0A368UGV6-F1
#
_cell.length_a   1.000
_cell.length_b   1.000
_cell.length_c   1.000
_cell.angle_alpha   90.00
_cell.angle_beta   90.00
_cell.angle_gamma   90.00
#
_symmetry.space_group_name_H-M   'P 1'
#
loop_
_entity.id
_entity.type
_entity.pdbx_description
1 polymer ?
#
loop_
_entity_poly.entity_id
_entity_poly.type
_entity_poly.pdbx_seq_one_letter_code
_entity_poly.pdbx_strand_id
1 'polypeptide(L)'
;MGGQSSKDSSLVSSSSSSSSSWSAYLDPLSSYGFDEPQPSYSSYGYEAYGGDGMVRYDSAKLERRYSRISDHYSSIDQVTEALARAGLESSNLIVGVDFTKSNEWTGKNSFNRRSLHHIGSGLNPYEQAISIIGKSLAAFDEDNLIPCFGFGDASTHDQDVFSFYPSERFCDGFEDVLSRYREIVPHLRLAGPTSFAPIIEMAMTIVEQSGGQYHVLVIIADGQVTKNVDTKHGKLSSQEQKTVDAIVAASKFPLSIILAGVGDGPWDMMKEFDDNIPARAFDNFQFVNFTEIMSKNIPPSRKEASFALAALMEIPSQYKAAIELNLLGTRQVNALQRHALPPPTYNPHAARFEPSIPPQHGNSHLVATAPSAPSSTYDNQLCPICLSNAKDMAFGCGHQTCCECGQDLQSCPMCRSPINARIRLY
;
A
#
# COMPACT_ATOMS: atom_id res chain seq x y z
N MET A 1 -37.02 12.27 -44.46
CA MET A 1 -38.06 12.98 -45.24
C MET A 1 -39.07 13.46 -44.22
N GLY A 2 -39.28 14.75 -43.92
CA GLY A 2 -39.46 15.92 -44.79
C GLY A 2 -40.96 16.26 -44.80
N GLY A 3 -41.44 17.45 -44.44
CA GLY A 3 -40.80 18.65 -43.88
C GLY A 3 -41.77 19.85 -43.81
N GLN A 4 -41.27 21.05 -43.45
CA GLN A 4 -41.93 22.38 -43.59
C GLN A 4 -43.16 22.63 -42.66
N SER A 5 -43.56 23.85 -42.28
CA SER A 5 -43.19 25.23 -42.70
C SER A 5 -43.45 26.20 -41.51
N SER A 6 -42.51 27.07 -41.11
CA SER A 6 -42.40 28.51 -41.48
C SER A 6 -43.09 29.56 -40.57
N LYS A 7 -42.25 30.47 -40.01
CA LYS A 7 -42.37 31.96 -40.02
C LYS A 7 -43.45 32.65 -39.14
N ASP A 8 -43.32 33.93 -38.71
CA ASP A 8 -42.27 34.97 -38.94
C ASP A 8 -42.30 36.07 -37.83
N SER A 9 -41.20 36.84 -37.67
CA SER A 9 -41.13 38.19 -37.02
C SER A 9 -41.46 38.27 -35.50
N SER A 10 -41.21 39.33 -34.70
CA SER A 10 -40.64 40.70 -34.80
C SER A 10 -40.37 41.25 -33.36
N LEU A 11 -39.63 42.33 -33.03
CA LEU A 11 -38.55 43.16 -33.63
C LEU A 11 -37.91 44.08 -32.53
N VAL A 12 -36.58 44.31 -32.60
CA VAL A 12 -35.87 45.63 -32.35
C VAL A 12 -35.58 46.22 -30.93
N SER A 13 -34.34 46.72 -30.84
CA SER A 13 -33.79 47.89 -30.10
C SER A 13 -33.08 47.74 -28.74
N SER A 14 -31.77 47.99 -28.82
CA SER A 14 -30.87 48.48 -27.78
C SER A 14 -31.11 49.96 -27.43
N SER A 15 -30.84 50.37 -26.19
CA SER A 15 -30.32 51.71 -25.89
C SER A 15 -29.46 51.72 -24.62
N SER A 16 -28.52 52.65 -24.55
CA SER A 16 -27.46 52.73 -23.53
C SER A 16 -27.24 54.17 -23.06
N SER A 17 -27.35 54.41 -21.75
CA SER A 17 -26.84 55.58 -21.00
C SER A 17 -27.21 55.37 -19.52
N SER A 18 -26.33 55.36 -18.52
CA SER A 18 -25.25 56.26 -18.08
C SER A 18 -25.69 57.39 -17.13
N SER A 19 -24.97 57.48 -16.00
CA SER A 19 -24.76 58.62 -15.08
C SER A 19 -25.75 58.96 -13.95
N SER A 20 -25.25 58.81 -12.70
CA SER A 20 -25.28 59.74 -11.54
C SER A 20 -26.61 60.21 -10.89
N SER A 21 -26.67 60.68 -9.64
CA SER A 21 -25.90 60.52 -8.35
C SER A 21 -26.57 61.45 -7.28
N TRP A 22 -26.14 61.44 -5.99
CA TRP A 22 -26.54 62.35 -4.86
C TRP A 22 -27.94 62.07 -4.24
N SER A 23 -28.27 62.29 -2.95
CA SER A 23 -27.55 62.62 -1.67
C SER A 23 -28.52 62.34 -0.48
N ALA A 24 -28.14 61.68 0.62
CA ALA A 24 -27.50 62.16 1.87
C ALA A 24 -28.40 62.91 2.91
N TYR A 25 -28.53 62.33 4.13
CA TYR A 25 -28.80 62.92 5.48
C TYR A 25 -28.49 61.79 6.51
N LEU A 26 -27.40 61.78 7.28
CA LEU A 26 -27.02 62.54 8.50
C LEU A 26 -27.61 62.05 9.86
N ASP A 27 -26.95 61.05 10.48
CA ASP A 27 -26.29 61.03 11.83
C ASP A 27 -27.06 61.42 13.14
N PRO A 28 -26.55 61.19 14.39
CA PRO A 28 -25.27 60.56 14.83
C PRO A 28 -25.25 59.63 16.10
N LEU A 29 -24.03 59.12 16.41
CA LEU A 29 -23.48 58.59 17.71
C LEU A 29 -23.85 57.12 18.15
N SER A 30 -22.96 56.27 18.69
CA SER A 30 -21.63 56.51 19.34
C SER A 30 -20.65 55.30 19.46
N SER A 31 -19.35 55.56 19.18
CA SER A 31 -18.07 55.13 19.83
C SER A 31 -17.57 53.65 20.00
N TYR A 32 -16.23 53.51 19.86
CA TYR A 32 -15.30 52.37 20.12
C TYR A 32 -15.35 51.16 19.16
N GLY A 33 -14.25 50.57 18.67
CA GLY A 33 -12.80 50.87 18.75
C GLY A 33 -12.00 50.00 17.76
N PHE A 34 -10.74 50.34 17.44
CA PHE A 34 -9.86 49.65 16.46
C PHE A 34 -8.91 48.63 17.14
N ASP A 35 -8.60 47.50 16.48
CA ASP A 35 -7.22 46.97 16.39
C ASP A 35 -7.02 45.88 15.29
N GLU A 36 -5.76 45.54 15.00
CA GLU A 36 -5.22 44.97 13.74
C GLU A 36 -4.96 43.42 13.77
N PRO A 37 -4.93 42.69 12.62
CA PRO A 37 -4.73 41.23 12.61
C PRO A 37 -3.25 40.78 12.67
N GLN A 38 -2.98 39.68 13.40
CA GLN A 38 -1.63 39.14 13.64
C GLN A 38 -1.01 38.36 12.45
N PRO A 39 0.33 38.26 12.37
CA PRO A 39 1.05 37.84 11.16
C PRO A 39 1.30 36.33 11.02
N SER A 40 1.56 35.91 9.78
CA SER A 40 2.01 34.57 9.39
C SER A 40 3.46 34.28 9.79
N TYR A 41 3.72 33.06 10.28
CA TYR A 41 5.06 32.64 10.68
C TYR A 41 5.85 32.12 9.47
N SER A 42 7.03 32.69 9.22
CA SER A 42 7.86 32.39 8.05
C SER A 42 8.84 31.24 8.32
N SER A 43 9.10 30.43 7.28
CA SER A 43 10.07 29.34 7.31
C SER A 43 11.52 29.85 7.42
N TYR A 44 12.33 29.20 8.25
CA TYR A 44 13.78 29.42 8.31
C TYR A 44 14.49 28.37 7.44
N GLY A 45 14.94 28.79 6.26
CA GLY A 45 15.77 27.96 5.38
C GLY A 45 17.23 27.93 5.84
N TYR A 46 17.85 26.75 5.78
CA TYR A 46 19.31 26.60 5.86
C TYR A 46 19.90 26.62 4.45
N GLU A 47 20.84 27.53 4.20
CA GLU A 47 21.58 27.59 2.94
C GLU A 47 22.76 26.62 2.96
N ALA A 48 22.93 25.85 1.88
CA ALA A 48 24.15 25.11 1.59
C ALA A 48 24.54 25.38 0.12
N TYR A 49 25.73 25.95 -0.08
CA TYR A 49 26.27 26.22 -1.41
C TYR A 49 26.87 24.95 -2.03
N GLY A 50 26.47 24.65 -3.27
CA GLY A 50 27.05 23.57 -4.09
C GLY A 50 26.28 23.45 -5.40
N GLY A 51 26.84 23.99 -6.49
CA GLY A 51 26.13 24.05 -7.77
C GLY A 51 26.39 22.84 -8.66
N ASP A 52 25.32 22.21 -9.14
CA ASP A 52 25.18 21.81 -10.54
C ASP A 52 23.70 21.95 -10.96
N GLY A 53 23.43 22.03 -12.26
CA GLY A 53 22.15 22.47 -12.83
C GLY A 53 20.98 21.48 -12.69
N MET A 54 20.44 21.30 -11.49
CA MET A 54 19.21 20.53 -11.28
C MET A 54 17.98 21.34 -11.70
N VAL A 55 17.27 20.87 -12.73
CA VAL A 55 15.98 21.45 -13.18
C VAL A 55 14.97 21.30 -12.05
N ARG A 56 14.65 22.40 -11.37
CA ARG A 56 13.70 22.41 -10.26
C ARG A 56 12.29 22.15 -10.81
N TYR A 57 11.74 20.97 -10.52
CA TYR A 57 10.40 20.58 -10.91
C TYR A 57 9.37 21.44 -10.13
N ASP A 58 8.70 22.35 -10.83
CA ASP A 58 7.70 23.26 -10.26
C ASP A 58 6.32 22.56 -10.23
N SER A 59 6.12 21.69 -9.23
CA SER A 59 4.89 20.90 -9.07
C SER A 59 3.62 21.79 -9.08
N ALA A 60 3.69 22.97 -8.44
CA ALA A 60 2.61 23.95 -8.41
C ALA A 60 2.18 24.48 -9.79
N LYS A 61 3.06 24.43 -10.80
CA LYS A 61 2.76 24.79 -12.19
C LYS A 61 2.16 23.62 -12.99
N LEU A 62 2.32 22.39 -12.51
CA LEU A 62 1.65 21.20 -13.02
C LEU A 62 0.23 21.11 -12.42
N GLU A 63 0.10 21.21 -11.09
CA GLU A 63 -1.19 21.25 -10.38
C GLU A 63 -2.15 22.29 -10.97
N ARG A 64 -1.67 23.53 -11.20
CA ARG A 64 -2.44 24.60 -11.84
C ARG A 64 -2.94 24.30 -13.26
N ARG A 65 -2.37 23.31 -13.95
CA ARG A 65 -2.87 22.84 -15.26
C ARG A 65 -3.90 21.70 -15.11
N TYR A 66 -3.95 21.01 -13.97
CA TYR A 66 -4.80 19.84 -13.73
C TYR A 66 -5.90 20.00 -12.67
N SER A 67 -6.02 21.18 -12.03
CA SER A 67 -7.18 21.61 -11.23
C SER A 67 -8.50 21.77 -12.03
N ARG A 68 -8.64 21.05 -13.15
CA ARG A 68 -9.83 20.93 -14.02
C ARG A 68 -10.54 19.59 -13.90
N ILE A 69 -9.92 18.60 -13.25
CA ILE A 69 -10.66 17.41 -12.80
C ILE A 69 -11.60 17.90 -11.70
N SER A 70 -12.89 17.63 -11.85
CA SER A 70 -13.92 18.14 -10.93
C SER A 70 -14.14 17.15 -9.80
N ASP A 71 -14.04 17.56 -8.54
CA ASP A 71 -14.18 16.66 -7.36
C ASP A 71 -15.59 16.03 -7.18
N HIS A 72 -16.49 16.25 -8.13
CA HIS A 72 -17.93 16.01 -8.02
C HIS A 72 -18.39 14.90 -8.98
N TYR A 73 -17.78 13.72 -8.89
CA TYR A 73 -18.23 12.53 -9.60
C TYR A 73 -19.31 11.75 -8.82
N SER A 74 -20.12 10.99 -9.56
CA SER A 74 -21.26 10.22 -9.05
C SER A 74 -21.23 8.73 -9.42
N SER A 75 -20.42 8.35 -10.41
CA SER A 75 -20.11 6.96 -10.79
C SER A 75 -18.63 6.81 -11.13
N ILE A 76 -18.14 5.57 -11.20
CA ILE A 76 -16.79 5.24 -11.65
C ILE A 76 -16.60 5.66 -13.12
N ASP A 77 -17.58 5.42 -13.98
CA ASP A 77 -17.50 5.75 -15.42
C ASP A 77 -17.17 7.22 -15.67
N GLN A 78 -17.71 8.14 -14.85
CA GLN A 78 -17.40 9.57 -14.94
C GLN A 78 -15.94 9.89 -14.57
N VAL A 79 -15.35 9.14 -13.66
CA VAL A 79 -13.92 9.23 -13.30
C VAL A 79 -13.07 8.70 -14.47
N THR A 80 -13.39 7.50 -14.98
CA THR A 80 -12.72 6.90 -16.14
C THR A 80 -12.76 7.84 -17.36
N GLU A 81 -13.92 8.39 -17.72
CA GLU A 81 -13.99 9.39 -18.80
C GLU A 81 -13.16 10.65 -18.52
N ALA A 82 -13.08 11.11 -17.26
CA ALA A 82 -12.30 12.29 -16.91
C ALA A 82 -10.78 12.05 -17.06
N LEU A 83 -10.30 10.86 -16.72
CA LEU A 83 -8.90 10.46 -16.86
C LEU A 83 -8.50 10.31 -18.34
N ALA A 84 -9.37 9.68 -19.14
CA ALA A 84 -9.19 9.61 -20.60
C ALA A 84 -9.10 11.02 -21.22
N ARG A 85 -10.02 11.94 -20.84
CA ARG A 85 -9.97 13.36 -21.25
C ARG A 85 -8.74 14.11 -20.72
N ALA A 86 -8.16 13.68 -19.61
CA ALA A 86 -6.93 14.25 -19.08
C ALA A 86 -5.68 13.78 -19.86
N GLY A 87 -5.80 12.78 -20.74
CA GLY A 87 -4.71 12.27 -21.57
C GLY A 87 -3.99 11.06 -20.99
N LEU A 88 -4.66 10.27 -20.15
CA LEU A 88 -4.23 8.89 -19.89
C LEU A 88 -4.71 8.04 -21.08
N GLU A 89 -3.79 7.77 -22.01
CA GLU A 89 -4.08 7.00 -23.23
C GLU A 89 -4.01 5.50 -22.98
N SER A 90 -3.04 5.07 -22.18
CA SER A 90 -2.73 3.66 -21.94
C SER A 90 -1.88 3.47 -20.68
N SER A 91 -1.99 2.32 -20.02
CA SER A 91 -1.22 1.94 -18.83
C SER A 91 -1.20 0.43 -18.65
N ASN A 92 -0.29 -0.08 -17.82
CA ASN A 92 -0.33 -1.46 -17.32
C ASN A 92 -0.43 -1.45 -15.79
N LEU A 93 -1.17 -2.40 -15.21
CA LEU A 93 -1.45 -2.43 -13.77
C LEU A 93 -0.65 -3.51 -13.04
N ILE A 94 -0.06 -3.16 -11.89
CA ILE A 94 0.62 -4.10 -11.00
C ILE A 94 -0.08 -4.05 -9.64
N VAL A 95 -0.38 -5.20 -9.03
CA VAL A 95 -1.04 -5.27 -7.71
C VAL A 95 -0.10 -5.85 -6.66
N GLY A 96 0.10 -5.11 -5.59
CA GLY A 96 0.82 -5.54 -4.40
C GLY A 96 -0.10 -5.67 -3.20
N VAL A 97 -0.13 -6.83 -2.55
CA VAL A 97 -0.95 -7.08 -1.37
C VAL A 97 -0.08 -7.34 -0.15
N ASP A 98 -0.24 -6.48 0.85
CA ASP A 98 0.33 -6.65 2.19
C ASP A 98 -0.33 -7.85 2.89
N PHE A 99 0.48 -8.82 3.34
CA PHE A 99 0.08 -9.98 4.14
C PHE A 99 0.83 -10.03 5.49
N THR A 100 1.19 -8.86 6.03
CA THR A 100 1.78 -8.75 7.36
C THR A 100 0.76 -8.97 8.47
N LYS A 101 1.26 -9.30 9.66
CA LYS A 101 0.46 -9.69 10.82
C LYS A 101 -0.31 -8.53 11.47
N SER A 102 0.02 -7.28 11.17
CA SER A 102 -0.74 -6.12 11.67
C SER A 102 -2.23 -6.19 11.26
N ASN A 103 -2.49 -6.77 10.08
CA ASN A 103 -3.82 -7.09 9.57
C ASN A 103 -4.69 -7.96 10.49
N GLU A 104 -4.14 -8.61 11.53
CA GLU A 104 -4.93 -9.31 12.56
C GLU A 104 -5.66 -8.33 13.51
N TRP A 105 -5.11 -7.13 13.73
CA TRP A 105 -5.60 -6.17 14.73
C TRP A 105 -5.98 -4.79 14.16
N THR A 106 -5.48 -4.39 12.99
CA THR A 106 -5.85 -3.11 12.33
C THR A 106 -7.29 -3.07 11.79
N GLY A 107 -8.05 -4.17 11.90
CA GLY A 107 -9.51 -4.20 11.71
C GLY A 107 -10.34 -3.98 12.99
N LYS A 108 -9.73 -3.54 14.10
CA LYS A 108 -10.36 -3.42 15.42
C LYS A 108 -11.61 -2.52 15.41
N ASN A 109 -11.53 -1.36 14.77
CA ASN A 109 -12.61 -0.38 14.72
C ASN A 109 -13.34 -0.41 13.37
N SER A 110 -12.60 -0.46 12.27
CA SER A 110 -13.10 -0.44 10.89
C SER A 110 -13.73 -1.75 10.41
N PHE A 111 -13.37 -2.91 10.98
CA PHE A 111 -13.81 -4.22 10.48
C PHE A 111 -14.31 -5.17 11.59
N ASN A 112 -14.91 -4.59 12.64
CA ASN A 112 -15.57 -5.32 13.72
C ASN A 112 -14.65 -6.31 14.48
N ARG A 113 -13.38 -5.92 14.71
CA ARG A 113 -12.36 -6.75 15.40
C ARG A 113 -12.03 -8.07 14.70
N ARG A 114 -12.28 -8.14 13.39
CA ARG A 114 -11.79 -9.23 12.54
C ARG A 114 -10.51 -8.80 11.84
N SER A 115 -9.69 -9.78 11.44
CA SER A 115 -8.58 -9.51 10.55
C SER A 115 -9.07 -8.88 9.25
N LEU A 116 -8.31 -7.93 8.70
CA LEU A 116 -8.59 -7.31 7.40
C LEU A 116 -8.56 -8.33 6.24
N HIS A 117 -7.90 -9.48 6.41
CA HIS A 117 -7.92 -10.61 5.47
C HIS A 117 -9.02 -11.66 5.74
N HIS A 118 -9.92 -11.45 6.71
CA HIS A 118 -10.91 -12.46 7.06
C HIS A 118 -11.84 -12.79 5.87
N ILE A 119 -11.68 -13.99 5.31
CA ILE A 119 -12.51 -14.50 4.22
C ILE A 119 -13.87 -14.93 4.77
N GLY A 120 -14.94 -14.28 4.29
CA GLY A 120 -16.32 -14.54 4.70
C GLY A 120 -17.31 -14.46 3.55
N SER A 121 -18.58 -14.25 3.90
CA SER A 121 -19.70 -14.09 2.96
C SER A 121 -19.81 -12.70 2.32
N GLY A 122 -19.22 -11.68 2.96
CA GLY A 122 -19.06 -10.34 2.40
C GLY A 122 -17.58 -10.03 2.16
N LEU A 123 -17.32 -9.08 1.25
CA LEU A 123 -15.97 -8.64 0.90
C LEU A 123 -15.29 -7.97 2.11
N ASN A 124 -14.06 -8.40 2.42
CA ASN A 124 -13.18 -7.70 3.35
C ASN A 124 -12.59 -6.41 2.72
N PRO A 125 -11.91 -5.53 3.47
CA PRO A 125 -11.43 -4.25 2.94
C PRO A 125 -10.47 -4.37 1.74
N TYR A 126 -9.62 -5.41 1.70
CA TYR A 126 -8.76 -5.69 0.54
C TYR A 126 -9.60 -6.06 -0.68
N GLU A 127 -10.55 -6.98 -0.54
CA GLU A 127 -11.43 -7.40 -1.64
C GLU A 127 -12.28 -6.24 -2.19
N GLN A 128 -12.75 -5.34 -1.32
CA GLN A 128 -13.47 -4.13 -1.73
C GLN A 128 -12.54 -3.17 -2.51
N ALA A 129 -11.32 -2.96 -2.03
CA ALA A 129 -10.34 -2.12 -2.72
C ALA A 129 -9.99 -2.69 -4.10
N ILE A 130 -9.61 -3.96 -4.20
CA ILE A 130 -9.31 -4.67 -5.47
C ILE A 130 -10.49 -4.54 -6.44
N SER A 131 -11.73 -4.77 -5.98
CA SER A 131 -12.92 -4.68 -6.83
C SER A 131 -13.16 -3.27 -7.39
N ILE A 132 -12.99 -2.22 -6.57
CA ILE A 132 -13.24 -0.84 -7.04
C ILE A 132 -12.09 -0.34 -7.93
N ILE A 133 -10.84 -0.66 -7.58
CA ILE A 133 -9.67 -0.40 -8.42
C ILE A 133 -9.88 -1.03 -9.79
N GLY A 134 -10.21 -2.32 -9.86
CA GLY A 134 -10.45 -3.04 -11.11
C GLY A 134 -11.52 -2.39 -11.98
N LYS A 135 -12.69 -2.05 -11.41
CA LYS A 135 -13.76 -1.33 -12.13
C LYS A 135 -13.31 0.02 -12.70
N SER A 136 -12.40 0.72 -12.02
CA SER A 136 -11.96 2.07 -12.38
C SER A 136 -10.79 2.12 -13.36
N LEU A 137 -9.87 1.16 -13.26
CA LEU A 137 -8.59 1.14 -13.97
C LEU A 137 -8.51 0.12 -15.10
N ALA A 138 -9.28 -0.98 -15.08
CA ALA A 138 -9.20 -1.99 -16.16
C ALA A 138 -9.58 -1.46 -17.55
N ALA A 139 -10.23 -0.30 -17.65
CA ALA A 139 -10.48 0.39 -18.91
C ALA A 139 -9.22 1.04 -19.54
N PHE A 140 -8.11 1.11 -18.81
CA PHE A 140 -6.82 1.67 -19.25
C PHE A 140 -5.69 0.64 -19.31
N ASP A 141 -5.98 -0.63 -19.02
CA ASP A 141 -5.01 -1.72 -19.04
C ASP A 141 -4.91 -2.31 -20.46
N GLU A 142 -3.70 -2.47 -21.01
CA GLU A 142 -3.52 -2.81 -22.43
C GLU A 142 -3.96 -4.23 -22.80
N ASP A 143 -3.70 -5.21 -21.92
CA ASP A 143 -3.84 -6.63 -22.22
C ASP A 143 -4.70 -7.42 -21.21
N ASN A 144 -5.20 -6.76 -20.15
CA ASN A 144 -5.94 -7.35 -19.04
C ASN A 144 -5.10 -8.37 -18.23
N LEU A 145 -3.77 -8.37 -18.36
CA LEU A 145 -2.86 -9.25 -17.62
C LEU A 145 -2.27 -8.50 -16.44
N ILE A 146 -2.68 -8.88 -15.22
CA ILE A 146 -2.32 -8.16 -13.99
C ILE A 146 -1.24 -8.93 -13.21
N PRO A 147 0.05 -8.51 -13.24
CA PRO A 147 1.06 -8.96 -12.30
C PRO A 147 0.62 -8.74 -10.84
N CYS A 148 0.43 -9.83 -10.10
CA CYS A 148 -0.08 -9.81 -8.74
C CYS A 148 0.88 -10.48 -7.76
N PHE A 149 1.21 -9.77 -6.68
CA PHE A 149 2.21 -10.18 -5.70
C PHE A 149 1.74 -10.00 -4.26
N GLY A 150 2.20 -10.88 -3.38
CA GLY A 150 2.07 -10.76 -1.93
C GLY A 150 3.41 -10.49 -1.25
N PHE A 151 3.40 -9.79 -0.12
CA PHE A 151 4.60 -9.54 0.69
C PHE A 151 4.28 -9.53 2.20
N GLY A 152 5.28 -9.70 3.06
CA GLY A 152 5.11 -9.61 4.51
C GLY A 152 4.57 -10.88 5.21
N ASP A 153 4.33 -11.96 4.46
CA ASP A 153 4.02 -13.27 5.02
C ASP A 153 5.30 -13.96 5.53
N ALA A 154 5.16 -15.10 6.23
CA ALA A 154 6.29 -15.85 6.77
C ALA A 154 7.23 -16.47 5.72
N SER A 155 6.87 -16.46 4.43
CA SER A 155 7.78 -16.81 3.33
C SER A 155 8.63 -15.62 2.84
N THR A 156 8.13 -14.39 2.96
CA THR A 156 8.73 -13.18 2.35
C THR A 156 9.33 -12.18 3.34
N HIS A 157 8.74 -12.06 4.54
CA HIS A 157 9.08 -11.03 5.54
C HIS A 157 9.17 -9.62 4.89
N ASP A 158 10.16 -8.81 5.25
CA ASP A 158 10.43 -7.49 4.67
C ASP A 158 11.51 -7.51 3.56
N GLN A 159 11.86 -8.69 3.04
CA GLN A 159 12.93 -8.82 2.03
C GLN A 159 12.40 -9.15 0.64
N ASP A 160 11.34 -9.96 0.52
CA ASP A 160 10.89 -10.55 -0.74
C ASP A 160 9.40 -10.29 -1.07
N VAL A 161 9.00 -10.69 -2.27
CA VAL A 161 7.59 -10.80 -2.68
C VAL A 161 7.35 -12.19 -3.27
N PHE A 162 6.13 -12.70 -3.18
CA PHE A 162 5.71 -13.93 -3.88
C PHE A 162 4.69 -13.63 -4.98
N SER A 163 4.79 -14.31 -6.12
CA SER A 163 3.80 -14.24 -7.20
C SER A 163 2.52 -14.96 -6.82
N PHE A 164 1.36 -14.43 -7.20
CA PHE A 164 0.07 -15.11 -6.96
C PHE A 164 -0.01 -16.48 -7.66
N TYR A 165 0.57 -16.62 -8.85
CA TYR A 165 0.70 -17.89 -9.56
C TYR A 165 2.17 -18.35 -9.66
N PRO A 166 2.42 -19.67 -9.71
CA PRO A 166 3.73 -20.21 -10.06
C PRO A 166 4.17 -19.80 -11.47
N SER A 167 5.47 -19.88 -11.74
CA SER A 167 6.07 -19.59 -13.05
C SER A 167 5.75 -18.19 -13.59
N GLU A 168 5.60 -17.21 -12.70
CA GLU A 168 5.39 -15.78 -13.03
C GLU A 168 4.16 -15.51 -13.93
N ARG A 169 3.16 -16.42 -13.94
CA ARG A 169 1.88 -16.17 -14.62
C ARG A 169 1.17 -14.96 -13.99
N PHE A 170 0.71 -14.04 -14.82
CA PHE A 170 -0.16 -12.92 -14.43
C PHE A 170 -1.63 -13.36 -14.31
N CYS A 171 -2.42 -12.60 -13.56
CA CYS A 171 -3.87 -12.82 -13.44
C CYS A 171 -4.61 -12.31 -14.68
N ASP A 172 -5.65 -13.03 -15.11
CA ASP A 172 -6.53 -12.62 -16.22
C ASP A 172 -7.65 -11.71 -15.68
N GLY A 173 -7.34 -10.42 -15.59
CA GLY A 173 -8.21 -9.38 -15.05
C GLY A 173 -8.46 -9.46 -13.55
N PHE A 174 -9.15 -8.44 -13.02
CA PHE A 174 -9.38 -8.28 -11.58
C PHE A 174 -10.28 -9.35 -10.94
N GLU A 175 -11.10 -10.05 -11.73
CA GLU A 175 -11.87 -11.20 -11.23
C GLU A 175 -10.98 -12.41 -10.93
N ASP A 176 -9.90 -12.65 -11.70
CA ASP A 176 -8.87 -13.63 -11.39
C ASP A 176 -8.05 -13.18 -10.17
N VAL A 177 -7.71 -11.88 -10.06
CA VAL A 177 -7.05 -11.31 -8.87
C VAL A 177 -7.85 -11.56 -7.58
N LEU A 178 -9.17 -11.27 -7.59
CA LEU A 178 -10.07 -11.50 -6.45
C LEU A 178 -10.20 -12.99 -6.12
N SER A 179 -10.41 -13.83 -7.13
CA SER A 179 -10.53 -15.28 -6.96
C SER A 179 -9.25 -15.85 -6.35
N ARG A 180 -8.10 -15.47 -6.90
CA ARG A 180 -6.79 -15.97 -6.47
C ARG A 180 -6.36 -15.45 -5.10
N TYR A 181 -6.71 -14.21 -4.75
CA TYR A 181 -6.57 -13.67 -3.40
C TYR A 181 -7.32 -14.54 -2.37
N ARG A 182 -8.60 -14.87 -2.66
CA ARG A 182 -9.42 -15.71 -1.76
C ARG A 182 -8.90 -17.14 -1.62
N GLU A 183 -8.25 -17.69 -2.65
CA GLU A 183 -7.58 -19.00 -2.58
C GLU A 183 -6.30 -18.99 -1.74
N ILE A 184 -5.47 -17.96 -1.88
CA ILE A 184 -4.15 -17.90 -1.23
C ILE A 184 -4.29 -17.58 0.27
N VAL A 185 -5.10 -16.57 0.62
CA VAL A 185 -5.20 -16.04 2.00
C VAL A 185 -5.34 -17.11 3.10
N PRO A 186 -6.22 -18.12 3.00
CA PRO A 186 -6.38 -19.14 4.05
C PRO A 186 -5.14 -20.01 4.29
N HIS A 187 -4.19 -20.01 3.35
CA HIS A 187 -2.97 -20.79 3.41
C HIS A 187 -1.75 -19.97 3.87
N LEU A 188 -1.87 -18.64 3.97
CA LEU A 188 -0.77 -17.77 4.39
C LEU A 188 -0.55 -17.80 5.89
N ARG A 189 0.70 -17.55 6.29
CA ARG A 189 1.08 -17.26 7.68
C ARG A 189 1.51 -15.80 7.75
N LEU A 190 0.62 -14.92 8.19
CA LEU A 190 0.91 -13.49 8.29
C LEU A 190 2.09 -13.23 9.22
N ALA A 191 3.04 -12.38 8.82
CA ALA A 191 4.30 -12.16 9.55
C ALA A 191 4.73 -10.68 9.54
N GLY A 192 5.97 -10.41 9.13
CA GLY A 192 6.60 -9.09 9.12
C GLY A 192 8.13 -9.24 9.21
N PRO A 193 8.92 -8.15 9.29
CA PRO A 193 8.49 -6.75 9.31
C PRO A 193 7.76 -6.28 8.05
N THR A 194 7.25 -5.05 8.09
CA THR A 194 6.51 -4.41 6.98
C THR A 194 7.41 -3.39 6.28
N SER A 195 7.63 -3.56 4.98
CA SER A 195 8.39 -2.68 4.10
C SER A 195 7.79 -2.74 2.69
N PHE A 196 7.68 -1.61 1.99
CA PHE A 196 7.19 -1.61 0.60
C PHE A 196 8.32 -1.67 -0.44
N ALA A 197 9.59 -1.59 -0.01
CA ALA A 197 10.72 -1.71 -0.94
C ALA A 197 10.68 -2.99 -1.81
N PRO A 198 10.35 -4.19 -1.29
CA PRO A 198 10.28 -5.40 -2.11
C PRO A 198 9.28 -5.32 -3.27
N ILE A 199 8.11 -4.74 -3.05
CA ILE A 199 7.06 -4.63 -4.07
C ILE A 199 7.32 -3.49 -5.06
N ILE A 200 7.90 -2.38 -4.61
CA ILE A 200 8.31 -1.28 -5.48
C ILE A 200 9.48 -1.71 -6.39
N GLU A 201 10.45 -2.46 -5.86
CA GLU A 201 11.55 -3.03 -6.65
C GLU A 201 11.07 -4.09 -7.67
N MET A 202 10.04 -4.87 -7.34
CA MET A 202 9.39 -5.78 -8.29
C MET A 202 8.71 -4.99 -9.42
N ALA A 203 7.99 -3.91 -9.10
CA ALA A 203 7.37 -3.06 -10.11
C ALA A 203 8.40 -2.37 -11.03
N MET A 204 9.52 -1.88 -10.49
CA MET A 204 10.64 -1.37 -11.31
C MET A 204 11.16 -2.46 -12.28
N THR A 205 11.29 -3.71 -11.81
CA THR A 205 11.74 -4.83 -12.66
C THR A 205 10.76 -5.10 -13.82
N ILE A 206 9.45 -5.07 -13.58
CA ILE A 206 8.41 -5.27 -14.61
C ILE A 206 8.43 -4.12 -15.64
N VAL A 207 8.59 -2.88 -15.18
CA VAL A 207 8.72 -1.70 -16.04
C VAL A 207 9.95 -1.81 -16.97
N GLU A 208 11.06 -2.38 -16.51
CA GLU A 208 12.21 -2.64 -17.39
C GLU A 208 11.97 -3.77 -18.41
N GLN A 209 11.37 -4.87 -17.94
CA GLN A 209 11.11 -6.05 -18.77
C GLN A 209 10.18 -5.68 -19.94
N SER A 210 9.11 -4.92 -19.68
CA SER A 210 8.21 -4.34 -20.69
C SER A 210 8.88 -3.33 -21.65
N GLY A 211 10.11 -2.88 -21.35
CA GLY A 211 10.84 -1.93 -22.20
C GLY A 211 10.60 -0.45 -21.86
N GLY A 212 10.20 -0.15 -20.64
CA GLY A 212 9.86 1.21 -20.21
C GLY A 212 8.44 1.61 -20.58
N GLN A 213 7.50 0.67 -20.64
CA GLN A 213 6.07 1.00 -20.72
C GLN A 213 5.60 1.62 -19.39
N TYR A 214 4.59 2.48 -19.44
CA TYR A 214 4.06 3.13 -18.24
C TYR A 214 3.23 2.16 -17.40
N HIS A 215 3.57 2.06 -16.11
CA HIS A 215 2.86 1.20 -15.16
C HIS A 215 2.31 1.99 -13.97
N VAL A 216 1.21 1.50 -13.41
CA VAL A 216 0.68 1.93 -12.12
C VAL A 216 0.74 0.75 -11.15
N LEU A 217 1.61 0.85 -10.13
CA LEU A 217 1.65 -0.08 -9.01
C LEU A 217 0.58 0.32 -7.99
N VAL A 218 -0.36 -0.57 -7.71
CA VAL A 218 -1.36 -0.40 -6.66
C VAL A 218 -1.01 -1.31 -5.48
N ILE A 219 -0.54 -0.70 -4.40
CA ILE A 219 -0.26 -1.35 -3.12
C ILE A 219 -1.53 -1.23 -2.25
N ILE A 220 -2.00 -2.35 -1.71
CA ILE A 220 -3.08 -2.38 -0.73
C ILE A 220 -2.48 -2.85 0.59
N ALA A 221 -2.57 -2.03 1.64
CA ALA A 221 -1.88 -2.24 2.92
C ALA A 221 -2.57 -1.57 4.11
N ASP A 222 -2.21 -1.97 5.32
CA ASP A 222 -2.75 -1.41 6.57
C ASP A 222 -1.93 -0.25 7.19
N GLY A 223 -0.91 0.19 6.45
CA GLY A 223 -0.07 1.35 6.79
C GLY A 223 0.97 1.09 7.88
N GLN A 224 1.06 -0.12 8.45
CA GLN A 224 1.93 -0.41 9.58
C GLN A 224 3.38 -0.74 9.17
N VAL A 225 4.00 0.14 8.36
CA VAL A 225 5.45 0.07 8.08
C VAL A 225 6.21 0.04 9.41
N THR A 226 7.14 -0.91 9.55
CA THR A 226 7.68 -1.24 10.88
C THR A 226 8.59 -0.12 11.40
N LYS A 227 8.20 0.46 12.53
CA LYS A 227 8.96 1.46 13.27
C LYS A 227 9.97 0.81 14.20
N ASN A 228 11.15 1.39 14.34
CA ASN A 228 12.06 1.03 15.43
C ASN A 228 11.55 1.67 16.73
N VAL A 229 11.57 0.93 17.84
CA VAL A 229 11.18 1.45 19.17
C VAL A 229 12.30 2.32 19.76
N ASP A 230 13.55 2.08 19.34
CA ASP A 230 14.76 2.77 19.81
C ASP A 230 15.20 3.95 18.91
N THR A 231 14.49 4.27 17.83
CA THR A 231 14.84 5.44 17.02
C THR A 231 14.55 6.73 17.80
N LYS A 232 15.58 7.55 17.97
CA LYS A 232 15.44 8.92 18.46
C LYS A 232 14.41 9.67 17.59
N HIS A 233 13.61 10.53 18.22
CA HIS A 233 12.60 11.34 17.53
C HIS A 233 13.15 11.95 16.22
N GLY A 234 12.45 11.71 15.11
CA GLY A 234 12.84 12.20 13.78
C GLY A 234 13.85 11.33 13.01
N LYS A 235 14.09 10.06 13.41
CA LYS A 235 14.84 9.09 12.59
C LYS A 235 13.97 7.92 12.12
N LEU A 236 14.03 7.68 10.81
CA LEU A 236 13.40 6.52 10.17
C LEU A 236 14.03 5.19 10.62
N SER A 237 13.23 4.14 10.63
CA SER A 237 13.63 2.75 10.77
C SER A 237 14.33 2.24 9.51
N SER A 238 14.89 1.04 9.55
CA SER A 238 15.43 0.35 8.37
C SER A 238 14.39 0.11 7.28
N GLN A 239 13.14 -0.18 7.65
CA GLN A 239 12.05 -0.48 6.72
C GLN A 239 11.45 0.79 6.13
N GLU A 240 11.31 1.84 6.96
CA GLU A 240 10.90 3.18 6.54
C GLU A 240 11.92 3.75 5.55
N GLN A 241 13.23 3.72 5.88
CA GLN A 241 14.28 4.22 5.00
C GLN A 241 14.35 3.45 3.67
N LYS A 242 14.35 2.10 3.70
CA LYS A 242 14.31 1.28 2.47
C LYS A 242 13.11 1.62 1.60
N THR A 243 11.94 1.86 2.20
CA THR A 243 10.73 2.23 1.47
C THR A 243 10.87 3.60 0.79
N VAL A 244 11.39 4.60 1.50
CA VAL A 244 11.69 5.93 0.92
C VAL A 244 12.71 5.83 -0.21
N ASP A 245 13.79 5.08 -0.01
CA ASP A 245 14.85 4.87 -1.01
C ASP A 245 14.28 4.20 -2.29
N ALA A 246 13.37 3.24 -2.12
CA ALA A 246 12.69 2.57 -3.23
C ALA A 246 11.71 3.50 -3.99
N ILE A 247 10.95 4.36 -3.30
CA ILE A 247 10.09 5.37 -3.95
C ILE A 247 10.94 6.36 -4.77
N VAL A 248 12.06 6.84 -4.19
CA VAL A 248 13.03 7.72 -4.87
C VAL A 248 13.64 7.03 -6.09
N ALA A 249 13.99 5.74 -5.99
CA ALA A 249 14.46 4.96 -7.13
C ALA A 249 13.40 4.82 -8.22
N ALA A 250 12.15 4.50 -7.83
CA ALA A 250 11.01 4.33 -8.73
C ALA A 250 10.67 5.61 -9.53
N SER A 251 10.93 6.79 -8.97
CA SER A 251 10.74 8.07 -9.69
C SER A 251 11.64 8.26 -10.93
N LYS A 252 12.59 7.33 -11.18
CA LYS A 252 13.44 7.28 -12.37
C LYS A 252 12.91 6.33 -13.45
N PHE A 253 11.73 5.77 -13.23
CA PHE A 253 11.03 4.88 -14.16
C PHE A 253 9.68 5.51 -14.54
N PRO A 254 9.06 5.12 -15.67
CA PRO A 254 7.68 5.46 -15.97
C PRO A 254 6.72 4.64 -15.08
N LEU A 255 6.80 4.86 -13.76
CA LEU A 255 6.11 4.10 -12.72
C LEU A 255 5.46 5.06 -11.72
N SER A 256 4.15 4.93 -11.59
CA SER A 256 3.35 5.63 -10.58
C SER A 256 2.89 4.64 -9.51
N ILE A 257 2.83 5.08 -8.25
CA ILE A 257 2.50 4.22 -7.10
C ILE A 257 1.25 4.77 -6.42
N ILE A 258 0.24 3.93 -6.25
CA ILE A 258 -0.96 4.21 -5.45
C ILE A 258 -0.92 3.32 -4.21
N LEU A 259 -1.03 3.90 -3.02
CA LEU A 259 -1.19 3.18 -1.77
C LEU A 259 -2.64 3.31 -1.27
N ALA A 260 -3.43 2.24 -1.44
CA ALA A 260 -4.77 2.13 -0.89
C ALA A 260 -4.71 1.64 0.58
N GLY A 261 -4.82 2.59 1.51
CA GLY A 261 -4.79 2.35 2.95
C GLY A 261 -6.09 1.76 3.48
N VAL A 262 -6.07 0.49 3.86
CA VAL A 262 -7.20 -0.24 4.45
C VAL A 262 -7.04 -0.43 5.96
N GLY A 263 -8.13 -0.30 6.72
CA GLY A 263 -8.14 -0.51 8.17
C GLY A 263 -7.99 0.77 9.00
N ASP A 264 -7.61 0.60 10.26
CA ASP A 264 -7.62 1.65 11.29
C ASP A 264 -6.45 2.65 11.19
N GLY A 265 -5.41 2.35 10.43
CA GLY A 265 -4.15 3.09 10.46
C GLY A 265 -3.36 2.87 11.77
N PRO A 266 -2.52 3.84 12.23
CA PRO A 266 -2.44 5.23 11.78
C PRO A 266 -1.81 5.43 10.40
N TRP A 267 -2.09 6.60 9.79
CA TRP A 267 -1.75 6.92 8.40
C TRP A 267 -0.69 8.04 8.24
N ASP A 268 -0.15 8.57 9.34
CA ASP A 268 0.66 9.80 9.32
C ASP A 268 1.91 9.70 8.44
N MET A 269 2.60 8.54 8.47
CA MET A 269 3.76 8.28 7.61
C MET A 269 3.38 8.16 6.13
N MET A 270 2.19 7.63 5.82
CA MET A 270 1.77 7.47 4.43
C MET A 270 1.48 8.84 3.78
N LYS A 271 1.00 9.80 4.59
CA LYS A 271 0.91 11.23 4.21
C LYS A 271 2.28 11.90 4.09
N GLU A 272 3.24 11.51 4.92
CA GLU A 272 4.63 12.00 4.80
C GLU A 272 5.29 11.53 3.48
N PHE A 273 4.98 10.30 3.03
CA PHE A 273 5.44 9.77 1.75
C PHE A 273 4.73 10.41 0.53
N ASP A 274 3.47 10.80 0.69
CA ASP A 274 2.70 11.62 -0.27
C ASP A 274 3.43 12.95 -0.53
N ASP A 275 3.55 13.80 0.49
CA ASP A 275 3.92 15.22 0.31
C ASP A 275 5.43 15.51 0.38
N ASN A 276 6.22 14.69 1.11
CA ASN A 276 7.52 15.13 1.67
C ASN A 276 8.72 14.23 1.33
N ILE A 277 8.80 13.69 0.11
CA ILE A 277 10.00 12.98 -0.39
C ILE A 277 10.86 13.92 -1.28
N PRO A 278 11.89 14.61 -0.75
CA PRO A 278 12.57 15.69 -1.47
C PRO A 278 13.53 15.23 -2.59
N ALA A 279 13.80 13.93 -2.72
CA ALA A 279 14.78 13.38 -3.65
C ALA A 279 14.18 12.72 -4.91
N ARG A 280 12.84 12.69 -5.05
CA ARG A 280 12.16 12.11 -6.22
C ARG A 280 12.27 13.03 -7.45
N ALA A 281 12.39 12.44 -8.64
CA ALA A 281 12.56 13.20 -9.89
C ALA A 281 11.25 13.87 -10.37
N PHE A 282 10.12 13.23 -10.07
CA PHE A 282 8.76 13.77 -10.17
C PHE A 282 7.92 13.17 -9.04
N ASP A 283 6.72 13.70 -8.83
CA ASP A 283 5.78 13.10 -7.89
C ASP A 283 5.26 11.77 -8.41
N ASN A 284 5.48 10.67 -7.70
CA ASN A 284 5.19 9.32 -8.19
C ASN A 284 4.49 8.43 -7.15
N PHE A 285 3.98 9.01 -6.07
CA PHE A 285 3.38 8.27 -4.97
C PHE A 285 2.13 8.99 -4.45
N GLN A 286 0.96 8.35 -4.56
CA GLN A 286 -0.32 8.81 -4.03
C GLN A 286 -0.78 7.90 -2.89
N PHE A 287 -1.03 8.45 -1.70
CA PHE A 287 -1.73 7.77 -0.61
C PHE A 287 -3.25 8.03 -0.64
N VAL A 288 -4.04 6.97 -0.44
CA VAL A 288 -5.50 7.06 -0.34
C VAL A 288 -6.02 6.32 0.87
N ASN A 289 -6.63 7.04 1.80
CA ASN A 289 -7.30 6.45 2.96
C ASN A 289 -8.65 5.81 2.55
N PHE A 290 -8.60 4.58 2.03
CA PHE A 290 -9.77 3.82 1.57
C PHE A 290 -10.83 3.70 2.67
N THR A 291 -10.42 3.35 3.89
CA THR A 291 -11.35 3.14 5.00
C THR A 291 -12.08 4.42 5.42
N GLU A 292 -11.40 5.57 5.41
CA GLU A 292 -12.06 6.87 5.64
C GLU A 292 -13.12 7.16 4.56
N ILE A 293 -12.80 6.99 3.28
CA ILE A 293 -13.75 7.20 2.18
C ILE A 293 -14.95 6.25 2.31
N MET A 294 -14.71 4.98 2.61
CA MET A 294 -15.77 3.98 2.78
C MET A 294 -16.61 4.21 4.05
N SER A 295 -16.10 4.91 5.06
CA SER A 295 -16.85 5.26 6.27
C SER A 295 -17.90 6.36 6.06
N LYS A 296 -17.76 7.21 5.03
CA LYS A 296 -18.62 8.39 4.81
C LYS A 296 -20.11 8.02 4.70
N ASN A 297 -21.00 8.87 5.22
CA ASN A 297 -22.45 8.64 5.14
C ASN A 297 -23.04 9.14 3.80
N ILE A 298 -22.66 8.49 2.70
CA ILE A 298 -23.08 8.78 1.33
C ILE A 298 -23.43 7.47 0.58
N PRO A 299 -24.16 7.50 -0.55
CA PRO A 299 -24.51 6.29 -1.32
C PRO A 299 -23.28 5.49 -1.74
N PRO A 300 -23.33 4.13 -1.77
CA PRO A 300 -22.18 3.28 -2.09
C PRO A 300 -21.47 3.66 -3.40
N SER A 301 -22.21 3.88 -4.49
CA SER A 301 -21.65 4.29 -5.79
C SER A 301 -20.84 5.59 -5.72
N ARG A 302 -21.22 6.54 -4.83
CA ARG A 302 -20.45 7.76 -4.60
C ARG A 302 -19.21 7.51 -3.73
N LYS A 303 -19.19 6.51 -2.87
CA LYS A 303 -17.97 6.07 -2.16
C LYS A 303 -16.99 5.45 -3.14
N GLU A 304 -17.47 4.53 -3.99
CA GLU A 304 -16.67 3.90 -5.05
C GLU A 304 -16.07 4.96 -5.99
N ALA A 305 -16.90 5.89 -6.49
CA ALA A 305 -16.42 7.01 -7.32
C ALA A 305 -15.46 7.95 -6.59
N SER A 306 -15.66 8.21 -5.29
CA SER A 306 -14.73 9.05 -4.49
C SER A 306 -13.38 8.36 -4.29
N PHE A 307 -13.36 7.04 -4.09
CA PHE A 307 -12.12 6.28 -3.96
C PHE A 307 -11.39 6.16 -5.31
N ALA A 308 -12.11 5.85 -6.38
CA ALA A 308 -11.56 5.86 -7.74
C ALA A 308 -10.97 7.23 -8.10
N LEU A 309 -11.65 8.33 -7.78
CA LEU A 309 -11.10 9.68 -8.01
C LEU A 309 -9.83 9.91 -7.18
N ALA A 310 -9.85 9.60 -5.88
CA ALA A 310 -8.70 9.83 -5.00
C ALA A 310 -7.47 8.99 -5.38
N ALA A 311 -7.67 7.77 -5.88
CA ALA A 311 -6.59 6.93 -6.39
C ALA A 311 -5.99 7.43 -7.72
N LEU A 312 -6.76 8.19 -8.51
CA LEU A 312 -6.43 8.44 -9.91
C LEU A 312 -6.21 9.91 -10.26
N MET A 313 -6.46 10.85 -9.33
CA MET A 313 -6.36 12.28 -9.61
C MET A 313 -4.96 12.74 -10.04
N GLU A 314 -3.90 12.13 -9.49
CA GLU A 314 -2.53 12.45 -9.88
C GLU A 314 -2.05 11.74 -11.16
N ILE A 315 -2.55 10.52 -11.45
CA ILE A 315 -2.07 9.64 -12.53
C ILE A 315 -1.88 10.35 -13.90
N PRO A 316 -2.82 11.19 -14.41
CA PRO A 316 -2.63 11.89 -15.68
C PRO A 316 -1.51 12.95 -15.67
N SER A 317 -1.16 13.45 -14.49
CA SER A 317 -0.07 14.42 -14.30
C SER A 317 1.28 13.70 -14.16
N GLN A 318 1.30 12.58 -13.43
CA GLN A 318 2.45 11.70 -13.25
C GLN A 318 2.87 11.04 -14.59
N TYR A 319 1.90 10.56 -15.38
CA TYR A 319 2.12 10.06 -16.75
C TYR A 319 2.85 11.08 -17.63
N LYS A 320 2.42 12.35 -17.57
CA LYS A 320 3.04 13.43 -18.34
C LYS A 320 4.39 13.85 -17.80
N ALA A 321 4.60 13.77 -16.49
CA ALA A 321 5.93 13.95 -15.91
C ALA A 321 6.92 12.91 -16.45
N ALA A 322 6.50 11.64 -16.54
CA ALA A 322 7.31 10.58 -17.12
C ALA A 322 7.60 10.79 -18.63
N ILE A 323 6.68 11.42 -19.39
CA ILE A 323 6.93 11.86 -20.77
C ILE A 323 7.92 13.03 -20.81
N GLU A 324 7.68 14.10 -20.04
CA GLU A 324 8.51 15.31 -20.00
C GLU A 324 9.96 15.01 -19.53
N LEU A 325 10.13 14.01 -18.66
CA LEU A 325 11.43 13.49 -18.19
C LEU A 325 12.06 12.45 -19.13
N ASN A 326 11.40 12.09 -20.25
CA ASN A 326 11.85 11.09 -21.23
C ASN A 326 12.09 9.69 -20.61
N LEU A 327 11.24 9.26 -19.68
CA LEU A 327 11.33 7.95 -19.03
C LEU A 327 10.67 6.84 -19.86
N LEU A 328 9.59 7.15 -20.59
CA LEU A 328 8.87 6.19 -21.42
C LEU A 328 9.75 5.63 -22.54
N GLY A 329 9.69 4.31 -22.75
CA GLY A 329 10.46 3.60 -23.77
C GLY A 329 11.96 3.49 -23.48
N THR A 330 12.41 3.92 -22.29
CA THR A 330 13.82 3.81 -21.88
C THR A 330 14.02 2.63 -20.94
N ARG A 331 15.18 1.97 -21.05
CA ARG A 331 15.65 0.95 -20.11
C ARG A 331 16.87 1.49 -19.37
N GLN A 332 16.95 1.29 -18.06
CA GLN A 332 18.18 1.61 -17.34
C GLN A 332 19.19 0.47 -17.54
N VAL A 333 20.45 0.81 -17.72
CA VAL A 333 21.49 -0.18 -18.07
C VAL A 333 21.89 -1.04 -16.85
N ASN A 334 21.53 -0.62 -15.64
CA ASN A 334 22.03 -1.16 -14.36
C ASN A 334 20.95 -1.31 -13.27
N ALA A 335 19.66 -1.38 -13.59
CA ALA A 335 18.68 -1.59 -12.51
C ALA A 335 18.79 -3.00 -11.92
N LEU A 336 18.39 -3.13 -10.65
CA LEU A 336 18.38 -4.41 -9.95
C LEU A 336 17.17 -5.22 -10.42
N GLN A 337 17.41 -6.36 -11.07
CA GLN A 337 16.36 -7.33 -11.34
C GLN A 337 16.00 -8.08 -10.06
N ARG A 338 14.74 -7.95 -9.64
CA ARG A 338 14.16 -8.70 -8.54
C ARG A 338 13.40 -9.90 -9.09
N HIS A 339 13.53 -11.05 -8.43
CA HIS A 339 12.75 -12.25 -8.75
C HIS A 339 11.70 -12.50 -7.66
N ALA A 340 10.51 -12.92 -8.06
CA ALA A 340 9.44 -13.25 -7.13
C ALA A 340 9.59 -14.71 -6.66
N LEU A 341 9.26 -14.95 -5.39
CA LEU A 341 9.10 -16.30 -4.87
C LEU A 341 7.83 -16.94 -5.46
N PRO A 342 7.78 -18.28 -5.60
CA PRO A 342 6.52 -18.96 -5.91
C PRO A 342 5.51 -18.77 -4.76
N PRO A 343 4.19 -18.86 -5.02
CA PRO A 343 3.19 -18.73 -3.97
C PRO A 343 3.40 -19.79 -2.87
N PRO A 344 3.42 -19.41 -1.59
CA PRO A 344 3.81 -20.30 -0.51
C PRO A 344 2.81 -21.45 -0.31
N THR A 345 3.31 -22.68 -0.38
CA THR A 345 2.51 -23.91 -0.20
C THR A 345 2.62 -24.43 1.24
N TYR A 346 1.87 -23.83 2.16
CA TYR A 346 1.77 -24.33 3.53
C TYR A 346 0.91 -25.60 3.60
N ASN A 347 1.56 -26.76 3.44
CA ASN A 347 0.94 -28.07 3.66
C ASN A 347 0.87 -28.38 5.17
N PRO A 348 -0.33 -28.44 5.81
CA PRO A 348 -0.46 -28.63 7.25
C PRO A 348 0.14 -29.95 7.78
N HIS A 349 0.36 -30.92 6.90
CA HIS A 349 0.87 -32.25 7.24
C HIS A 349 2.38 -32.44 7.07
N ALA A 350 3.10 -31.47 6.51
CA ALA A 350 4.54 -31.59 6.23
C ALA A 350 5.44 -31.52 7.49
N ALA A 351 4.88 -31.21 8.67
CA ALA A 351 5.60 -31.14 9.95
C ALA A 351 5.89 -32.51 10.60
N ARG A 352 5.98 -33.59 9.81
CA ARG A 352 6.55 -34.88 10.25
C ARG A 352 7.83 -35.17 9.46
N PHE A 353 8.93 -34.62 9.96
CA PHE A 353 10.25 -35.14 9.61
C PHE A 353 10.36 -36.56 10.18
N GLU A 354 10.24 -37.58 9.33
CA GLU A 354 10.77 -38.90 9.68
C GLU A 354 12.31 -38.84 9.65
N PRO A 355 13.01 -39.25 10.74
CA PRO A 355 14.45 -39.39 10.70
C PRO A 355 14.82 -40.62 9.86
N SER A 356 15.52 -40.40 8.74
CA SER A 356 16.03 -41.47 7.89
C SER A 356 17.12 -42.27 8.61
N ILE A 357 16.77 -43.40 9.22
CA ILE A 357 17.73 -44.34 9.83
C ILE A 357 18.06 -45.45 8.82
N PRO A 358 19.34 -45.79 8.57
CA PRO A 358 19.73 -46.88 7.68
C PRO A 358 19.30 -48.26 8.22
N PRO A 359 19.01 -49.25 7.36
CA PRO A 359 18.48 -50.54 7.80
C PRO A 359 19.55 -51.37 8.52
N GLN A 360 19.23 -51.85 9.72
CA GLN A 360 19.91 -52.99 10.36
C GLN A 360 18.94 -54.16 10.56
N HIS A 361 19.42 -55.37 10.23
CA HIS A 361 18.71 -56.62 10.45
C HIS A 361 18.48 -56.90 11.95
N GLY A 362 17.30 -57.42 12.31
CA GLY A 362 17.09 -57.98 13.66
C GLY A 362 15.64 -58.40 13.95
N ASN A 363 15.39 -59.71 13.91
CA ASN A 363 14.23 -60.49 14.37
C ASN A 363 12.99 -59.81 15.01
N SER A 364 11.84 -60.30 14.56
CA SER A 364 10.52 -60.15 15.18
C SER A 364 10.45 -60.56 16.65
N HIS A 365 9.75 -59.77 17.48
CA HIS A 365 8.95 -60.28 18.59
C HIS A 365 7.73 -59.37 18.85
N LEU A 366 6.56 -60.00 19.00
CA LEU A 366 5.29 -59.34 19.34
C LEU A 366 5.24 -59.00 20.84
N VAL A 367 4.94 -57.74 21.18
CA VAL A 367 4.46 -57.35 22.52
C VAL A 367 3.30 -56.36 22.38
N ALA A 368 2.30 -56.50 23.24
CA ALA A 368 1.00 -55.84 23.11
C ALA A 368 1.00 -54.35 23.52
N THR A 369 -0.06 -53.68 23.08
CA THR A 369 -0.39 -52.26 23.30
C THR A 369 -0.50 -51.87 24.78
N ALA A 370 0.05 -50.69 25.12
CA ALA A 370 -0.33 -49.91 26.29
C ALA A 370 -1.06 -48.63 25.85
N PRO A 371 -2.08 -48.14 26.58
CA PRO A 371 -2.90 -47.02 26.14
C PRO A 371 -2.20 -45.66 26.31
N SER A 372 -2.46 -44.75 25.38
CA SER A 372 -1.94 -43.38 25.40
C SER A 372 -2.50 -42.58 26.58
N ALA A 373 -1.62 -41.97 27.38
CA ALA A 373 -2.03 -40.98 28.37
C ALA A 373 -2.50 -39.68 27.68
N PRO A 374 -3.47 -38.94 28.26
CA PRO A 374 -4.00 -37.73 27.65
C PRO A 374 -2.98 -36.59 27.69
N SER A 375 -2.53 -36.14 26.52
CA SER A 375 -1.66 -34.97 26.37
C SER A 375 -2.42 -33.70 26.76
N SER A 376 -2.24 -33.24 28.00
CA SER A 376 -2.82 -31.98 28.46
C SER A 376 -2.17 -30.80 27.73
N THR A 377 -2.96 -29.78 27.40
CA THR A 377 -2.51 -28.61 26.61
C THR A 377 -1.59 -27.65 27.36
N TYR A 378 -1.25 -27.95 28.62
CA TYR A 378 -0.41 -27.09 29.48
C TYR A 378 1.10 -27.28 29.23
N ASP A 379 1.59 -28.50 28.98
CA ASP A 379 3.04 -28.76 28.84
C ASP A 379 3.70 -27.96 27.71
N ASN A 380 2.95 -27.65 26.64
CA ASN A 380 3.47 -26.87 25.51
C ASN A 380 3.78 -25.40 25.85
N GLN A 381 3.35 -24.88 27.01
CA GLN A 381 3.64 -23.52 27.46
C GLN A 381 4.79 -23.44 28.48
N LEU A 382 5.26 -24.57 29.02
CA LEU A 382 6.30 -24.61 30.06
C LEU A 382 7.71 -24.62 29.47
N CYS A 383 8.64 -23.94 30.14
CA CYS A 383 10.03 -23.87 29.75
C CYS A 383 10.67 -25.28 29.74
N PRO A 384 11.34 -25.70 28.64
CA PRO A 384 11.90 -27.04 28.52
C PRO A 384 13.10 -27.32 29.45
N ILE A 385 13.56 -26.33 30.21
CA ILE A 385 14.70 -26.44 31.14
C ILE A 385 14.20 -26.69 32.58
N CYS A 386 13.34 -25.81 33.11
CA CYS A 386 12.82 -25.94 34.48
C CYS A 386 11.47 -26.65 34.58
N LEU A 387 10.78 -26.89 33.45
CA LEU A 387 9.45 -27.52 33.36
C LEU A 387 8.39 -26.89 34.28
N SER A 388 8.59 -25.63 34.68
CA SER A 388 7.80 -24.95 35.73
C SER A 388 7.33 -23.55 35.32
N ASN A 389 8.24 -22.73 34.77
CA ASN A 389 7.92 -21.37 34.35
C ASN A 389 7.37 -21.34 32.92
N ALA A 390 6.55 -20.35 32.59
CA ALA A 390 6.07 -20.12 31.23
C ALA A 390 7.20 -19.72 30.27
N LYS A 391 7.02 -19.96 28.97
CA LYS A 391 7.93 -19.55 27.89
C LYS A 391 7.81 -18.04 27.60
N ASP A 392 8.54 -17.20 28.34
CA ASP A 392 8.59 -15.74 28.17
C ASP A 392 9.88 -15.22 27.47
N MET A 393 10.74 -16.10 26.93
CA MET A 393 11.92 -15.73 26.15
C MET A 393 12.08 -16.60 24.89
N ALA A 394 12.35 -15.97 23.74
CA ALA A 394 12.75 -16.63 22.49
C ALA A 394 14.21 -16.32 22.11
N PHE A 395 14.90 -17.28 21.50
CA PHE A 395 16.22 -17.08 20.91
C PHE A 395 16.12 -16.77 19.42
N GLY A 396 17.18 -16.21 18.83
CA GLY A 396 17.27 -15.94 17.38
C GLY A 396 17.10 -17.17 16.45
N CYS A 397 17.08 -18.39 17.00
CA CYS A 397 16.73 -19.62 16.28
C CYS A 397 15.25 -20.06 16.43
N GLY A 398 14.39 -19.20 16.98
CA GLY A 398 12.95 -19.43 17.17
C GLY A 398 12.56 -20.28 18.39
N HIS A 399 13.51 -20.97 19.03
CA HIS A 399 13.24 -21.78 20.22
C HIS A 399 13.05 -20.92 21.48
N GLN A 400 12.22 -21.42 22.41
CA GLN A 400 11.74 -20.66 23.56
C GLN A 400 12.09 -21.31 24.91
N THR A 401 12.33 -20.47 25.92
CA THR A 401 12.58 -20.80 27.33
C THR A 401 11.90 -19.76 28.23
N CYS A 402 12.00 -19.87 29.56
CA CYS A 402 11.71 -18.75 30.45
C CYS A 402 12.96 -17.85 30.59
N CYS A 403 12.78 -16.58 30.93
CA CYS A 403 13.88 -15.63 31.09
C CYS A 403 14.94 -16.12 32.07
N GLU A 404 14.53 -16.67 33.22
CA GLU A 404 15.43 -17.19 34.26
C GLU A 404 16.37 -18.29 33.75
N CYS A 405 15.88 -19.18 32.88
CA CYS A 405 16.71 -20.24 32.31
C CYS A 405 17.42 -19.84 31.00
N GLY A 406 16.94 -18.83 30.29
CA GLY A 406 17.46 -18.42 28.98
C GLY A 406 18.52 -17.31 29.01
N GLN A 407 18.63 -16.56 30.11
CA GLN A 407 19.50 -15.39 30.21
C GLN A 407 20.99 -15.73 29.97
N ASP A 408 21.52 -16.75 30.65
CA ASP A 408 22.97 -17.07 30.65
C ASP A 408 23.40 -18.11 29.60
N LEU A 409 22.45 -18.66 28.82
CA LEU A 409 22.76 -19.69 27.83
C LEU A 409 23.53 -19.11 26.64
N GLN A 410 24.66 -19.73 26.29
CA GLN A 410 25.45 -19.36 25.10
C GLN A 410 25.00 -20.09 23.83
N SER A 411 24.35 -21.25 23.98
CA SER A 411 23.79 -22.04 22.88
C SER A 411 22.39 -22.53 23.22
N CYS A 412 21.54 -22.66 22.20
CA CYS A 412 20.16 -23.10 22.35
C CYS A 412 20.11 -24.57 22.81
N PRO A 413 19.37 -24.91 23.88
CA PRO A 413 19.30 -26.28 24.39
C PRO A 413 18.60 -27.24 23.41
N MET A 414 17.75 -26.71 22.53
CA MET A 414 16.94 -27.49 21.59
C MET A 414 17.70 -27.81 20.29
N CYS A 415 18.40 -26.82 19.70
CA CYS A 415 19.05 -26.95 18.40
C CYS A 415 20.57 -26.71 18.40
N ARG A 416 21.17 -26.41 19.57
CA ARG A 416 22.61 -26.17 19.80
C ARG A 416 23.23 -24.98 19.04
N SER A 417 22.44 -24.22 18.29
CA SER A 417 22.87 -22.97 17.63
C SER A 417 23.32 -21.91 18.67
N PRO A 418 24.33 -21.08 18.37
CA PRO A 418 24.75 -19.99 19.25
C PRO A 418 23.64 -18.95 19.44
N ILE A 419 23.49 -18.42 20.65
CA ILE A 419 22.44 -17.45 21.01
C ILE A 419 22.94 -16.02 20.77
N ASN A 420 22.75 -15.54 19.55
CA ASN A 420 23.12 -14.17 19.14
C ASN A 420 22.02 -13.13 19.47
N ALA A 421 20.79 -13.56 19.73
CA ALA A 421 19.66 -12.71 20.07
C ALA A 421 18.76 -13.39 21.12
N ARG A 422 18.23 -12.59 22.07
CA ARG A 422 17.24 -12.98 23.08
C ARG A 422 16.10 -11.96 23.02
N ILE A 423 14.87 -12.44 22.84
CA ILE A 423 13.66 -11.64 22.70
C ILE A 423 12.75 -12.00 23.86
N ARG A 424 12.32 -11.02 24.66
CA ARG A 424 11.32 -11.23 25.71
C ARG A 424 9.92 -11.22 25.10
N LEU A 425 9.11 -12.19 25.49
CA LEU A 425 7.70 -12.32 25.09
C LEU A 425 6.83 -11.80 26.24
N TYR A 426 5.79 -11.03 25.91
CA TYR A 426 4.85 -10.41 26.86
C TYR A 426 3.43 -10.97 26.66
#